data_AF-A0AA38PUS5-F1
#
_entry.id   AF-A0AA38PUS5-F1
#
_cell.length_a   1.000
_cell.length_b   1.000
_cell.length_c   1.000
_cell.angle_alpha   90.00
_cell.angle_beta   90.00
_cell.angle_gamma   90.00
#
_symmetry.space_group_name_H-M   'P 1'
#
loop_
_entity.id
_entity.type
_entity.pdbx_description
1 polymer ?
#
loop_
_entity_poly.entity_id
_entity_poly.type
_entity_poly.pdbx_seq_one_letter_code
_entity_poly.pdbx_strand_id
1 'polypeptide(L)'
;MAQLLDLPVEILSCICDNTEFASLFSLARTCRVFNQLAERRFLQLTKFDVQTRHLNIASEQELRLSDSKDTFSFNSARRLCAFFGTLLNIESLSCTFPLSSSLATIRQMAYLVQILRTISAQQGTRDSCPFSIVLEFDGDPGPSVKAQHESRFGQVFLSLLCEIRRLRCDFLELRGTLPAFRNAVSLEPPIDDALEGISIGGSLLFSWSRPWLIEFLNSSSKLSSINAKCSKI
;
A
#
# COMPACT_ATOMS: atom_id res chain seq x y z
N MET A 1 32.68 -26.49 14.83
CA MET A 1 31.21 -26.37 14.96
C MET A 1 30.65 -26.38 13.56
N ALA A 2 29.75 -27.31 13.24
CA ALA A 2 29.07 -27.31 11.94
C ALA A 2 28.14 -26.10 11.87
N GLN A 3 28.26 -25.29 10.83
CA GLN A 3 27.36 -24.17 10.60
C GLN A 3 26.11 -24.68 9.89
N LEU A 4 24.97 -24.05 10.16
CA LEU A 4 23.70 -24.41 9.50
C LEU A 4 23.83 -24.31 7.97
N LEU A 5 24.67 -23.40 7.47
CA LEU A 5 24.95 -23.21 6.04
C LEU A 5 25.80 -24.30 5.39
N ASP A 6 26.40 -25.19 6.19
CA ASP A 6 27.14 -26.34 5.67
C ASP A 6 26.19 -27.48 5.23
N LEU A 7 24.89 -27.35 5.52
CA LEU A 7 23.87 -28.31 5.12
C LEU A 7 23.51 -28.16 3.63
N PRO A 8 23.15 -29.25 2.94
CA PRO A 8 22.59 -29.20 1.59
C PRO A 8 21.35 -28.31 1.52
N VAL A 9 21.18 -27.61 0.39
CA VAL A 9 20.06 -26.69 0.15
C VAL A 9 18.70 -27.38 0.32
N GLU A 10 18.61 -28.67 0.04
CA GLU A 10 17.39 -29.47 0.19
C GLU A 10 16.99 -29.60 1.67
N ILE A 11 17.98 -29.78 2.56
CA ILE A 11 17.74 -29.85 4.01
C ILE A 11 17.40 -28.46 4.54
N LEU A 12 18.10 -27.42 4.08
CA LEU A 12 17.77 -26.04 4.42
C LEU A 12 16.36 -25.65 3.97
N SER A 13 15.95 -26.07 2.77
CA SER A 13 14.59 -25.89 2.27
C SER A 13 13.61 -26.59 3.19
N CYS A 14 13.87 -27.85 3.58
CA CYS A 14 12.98 -28.60 4.47
C CYS A 14 12.84 -27.93 5.86
N ILE A 15 13.93 -27.38 6.41
CA ILE A 15 13.87 -26.56 7.65
C ILE A 15 13.00 -25.33 7.38
N CYS A 16 13.29 -24.61 6.30
CA CYS A 16 12.51 -23.45 5.90
C CYS A 16 11.04 -23.79 5.66
N ASP A 17 10.69 -24.99 5.21
CA ASP A 17 9.33 -25.48 4.94
C ASP A 17 8.55 -25.91 6.19
N ASN A 18 9.25 -26.16 7.30
CA ASN A 18 8.65 -26.52 8.58
C ASN A 18 8.73 -25.38 9.63
N THR A 19 9.39 -24.28 9.30
CA THR A 19 9.57 -23.15 10.22
C THR A 19 8.33 -22.25 10.28
N GLU A 20 7.94 -21.73 11.44
CA GLU A 20 6.85 -20.75 11.47
C GLU A 20 7.20 -19.48 10.69
N PHE A 21 6.19 -18.84 10.11
CA PHE A 21 6.37 -17.69 9.23
C PHE A 21 7.09 -16.50 9.90
N ALA A 22 6.86 -16.30 11.21
CA ALA A 22 7.54 -15.27 11.99
C ALA A 22 9.06 -15.57 12.12
N SER A 23 9.40 -16.83 12.34
CA SER A 23 10.78 -17.31 12.44
C SER A 23 11.48 -17.34 11.08
N LEU A 24 10.73 -17.63 10.00
CA LEU A 24 11.20 -17.56 8.62
C LEU A 24 11.68 -16.16 8.25
N PHE A 25 10.99 -15.11 8.73
CA PHE A 25 11.40 -13.73 8.54
C PHE A 25 12.74 -13.41 9.22
N SER A 26 12.93 -13.89 10.44
CA SER A 26 14.20 -13.73 11.15
C SER A 26 15.33 -14.44 10.41
N LEU A 27 15.11 -15.67 9.93
CA LEU A 27 16.08 -16.44 9.14
C LEU A 27 16.45 -15.74 7.83
N ALA A 28 15.47 -15.21 7.10
CA ALA A 28 15.71 -14.52 5.84
C ALA A 28 16.58 -13.26 5.95
N ARG A 29 16.69 -12.69 7.15
CA ARG A 29 17.58 -11.54 7.42
C ARG A 29 19.01 -11.95 7.76
N THR A 30 19.27 -13.23 8.03
CA THR A 30 20.60 -13.70 8.45
C THR A 30 21.54 -13.90 7.27
N CYS A 31 21.06 -14.46 6.16
CA CYS A 31 21.88 -14.66 4.96
C CYS A 31 21.04 -14.75 3.68
N ARG A 32 21.73 -14.65 2.53
CA ARG A 32 21.11 -14.68 1.20
C ARG A 32 20.42 -16.01 0.87
N VAL A 33 20.96 -17.15 1.32
CA VAL A 33 20.37 -18.47 1.07
C VAL A 33 19.02 -18.61 1.78
N PHE A 34 18.95 -18.25 3.06
CA PHE A 34 17.69 -18.25 3.80
C PHE A 34 16.70 -17.21 3.28
N ASN A 35 17.19 -16.08 2.78
CA ASN A 35 16.35 -15.10 2.11
C ASN A 35 15.63 -15.73 0.89
N GLN A 36 16.37 -16.38 0.00
CA GLN A 36 15.82 -17.04 -1.20
C GLN A 36 14.88 -18.20 -0.86
N LEU A 37 15.19 -19.00 0.15
CA LEU A 37 14.33 -20.11 0.58
C LEU A 37 13.05 -19.59 1.23
N ALA A 38 13.15 -18.56 2.07
CA ALA A 38 11.99 -17.91 2.67
C ALA A 38 11.10 -17.27 1.62
N GLU A 39 11.70 -16.60 0.62
CA GLU A 39 11.03 -16.02 -0.53
C GLU A 39 10.22 -17.07 -1.30
N ARG A 40 10.88 -18.18 -1.69
CA ARG A 40 10.24 -19.28 -2.42
C ARG A 40 9.05 -19.87 -1.66
N ARG A 41 9.23 -20.10 -0.35
CA ARG A 41 8.15 -20.61 0.50
C ARG A 41 7.02 -19.59 0.63
N PHE A 42 7.34 -18.31 0.78
CA PHE A 42 6.35 -17.25 0.84
C PHE A 42 5.49 -17.25 -0.42
N LEU A 43 6.10 -17.27 -1.62
CA LEU A 43 5.37 -17.32 -2.90
C LEU A 43 4.42 -18.51 -2.98
N GLN A 44 4.86 -19.69 -2.55
CA GLN A 44 4.04 -20.90 -2.55
C GLN A 44 2.84 -20.78 -1.60
N LEU A 45 3.06 -20.21 -0.42
CA LEU A 45 2.00 -20.06 0.59
C LEU A 45 0.98 -19.01 0.18
N THR A 46 1.42 -17.90 -0.40
CA THR A 46 0.52 -16.83 -0.80
C THR A 46 -0.03 -16.99 -2.22
N LYS A 47 0.43 -18.01 -2.97
CA LYS A 47 0.12 -18.19 -4.39
C LYS A 47 0.33 -16.91 -5.20
N PHE A 48 1.29 -16.09 -4.77
CA PHE A 48 1.57 -14.82 -5.44
C PHE A 48 2.20 -15.14 -6.78
N ASP A 49 1.50 -14.84 -7.85
CA ASP A 49 2.07 -14.94 -9.18
C ASP A 49 2.97 -13.72 -9.41
N VAL A 50 4.28 -13.96 -9.55
CA VAL A 50 5.28 -12.91 -9.80
C VAL A 50 5.01 -12.17 -11.11
N GLN A 51 4.19 -12.73 -12.01
CA GLN A 51 3.73 -12.07 -13.23
C GLN A 51 2.55 -11.12 -13.00
N THR A 52 1.88 -11.20 -11.85
CA THR A 52 0.79 -10.26 -11.52
C THR A 52 1.35 -8.85 -11.34
N ARG A 53 0.90 -7.96 -12.22
CA ARG A 53 1.22 -6.53 -12.19
C ARG A 53 0.28 -5.73 -11.30
N HIS A 54 -0.71 -6.40 -10.71
CA HIS A 54 -1.74 -5.83 -9.85
C HIS A 54 -1.64 -6.43 -8.45
N LEU A 55 -1.42 -5.59 -7.45
CA LEU A 55 -1.38 -6.00 -6.05
C LEU A 55 -2.62 -5.48 -5.32
N ASN A 56 -3.47 -6.38 -4.83
CA ASN A 56 -4.65 -6.04 -4.05
C ASN A 56 -4.35 -6.25 -2.56
N ILE A 57 -4.54 -5.22 -1.74
CA ILE A 57 -4.30 -5.25 -0.30
C ILE A 57 -5.60 -4.90 0.41
N ALA A 58 -6.03 -5.74 1.35
CA ALA A 58 -7.23 -5.50 2.14
C ALA A 58 -6.97 -5.78 3.63
N SER A 59 -7.92 -5.42 4.47
CA SER A 59 -7.87 -5.76 5.89
C SER A 59 -8.14 -7.26 6.13
N GLU A 60 -7.67 -7.79 7.27
CA GLU A 60 -7.96 -9.18 7.65
C GLU A 60 -9.47 -9.47 7.81
N GLN A 61 -10.28 -8.45 8.08
CA GLN A 61 -11.73 -8.58 8.15
C GLN A 61 -12.33 -8.77 6.75
N GLU A 62 -11.89 -7.98 5.77
CA GLU A 62 -12.32 -8.09 4.36
C GLU A 62 -11.77 -9.34 3.68
N LEU A 63 -10.56 -9.80 4.04
CA LEU A 63 -10.00 -11.05 3.52
C LEU A 63 -10.85 -12.28 3.85
N ARG A 64 -11.62 -12.24 4.95
CA ARG A 64 -12.55 -13.33 5.30
C ARG A 64 -13.84 -13.28 4.49
N LEU A 65 -14.16 -12.10 3.95
CA LEU A 65 -15.35 -11.86 3.13
C LEU A 65 -15.04 -12.00 1.63
N SER A 66 -13.78 -11.85 1.25
CA SER A 66 -13.29 -11.96 -0.11
C SER A 66 -12.81 -13.38 -0.41
N ASP A 67 -13.50 -14.05 -1.33
CA ASP A 67 -13.05 -15.33 -1.91
C ASP A 67 -11.90 -15.15 -2.94
N SER A 68 -11.43 -13.91 -3.13
CA SER A 68 -10.36 -13.62 -4.10
C SER A 68 -9.01 -14.13 -3.58
N LYS A 69 -8.42 -15.05 -4.34
CA LYS A 69 -7.10 -15.64 -4.06
C LYS A 69 -5.95 -14.64 -4.16
N ASP A 70 -6.21 -13.44 -4.67
CA ASP A 70 -5.18 -12.46 -5.04
C ASP A 70 -5.16 -11.25 -4.10
N THR A 71 -5.84 -11.34 -2.95
CA THR A 71 -5.86 -10.26 -1.94
C THR A 71 -4.92 -10.55 -0.79
N PHE A 72 -4.06 -9.59 -0.48
CA PHE A 72 -3.08 -9.66 0.60
C PHE A 72 -3.53 -8.87 1.82
N SER A 73 -3.18 -9.34 3.01
CA SER A 73 -3.27 -8.49 4.19
C SER A 73 -2.19 -7.41 4.11
N PHE A 74 -2.41 -6.24 4.72
CA PHE A 74 -1.36 -5.22 4.87
C PHE A 74 -0.07 -5.78 5.50
N ASN A 75 -0.21 -6.72 6.44
CA ASN A 75 0.95 -7.39 7.04
C ASN A 75 1.67 -8.31 6.05
N SER A 76 0.92 -9.07 5.25
CA SER A 76 1.46 -9.95 4.20
C SER A 76 2.16 -9.12 3.13
N ALA A 77 1.56 -8.03 2.66
CA ALA A 77 2.15 -7.13 1.69
C ALA A 77 3.42 -6.44 2.21
N ARG A 78 3.43 -5.99 3.47
CA ARG A 78 4.63 -5.45 4.10
C ARG A 78 5.76 -6.49 4.16
N ARG A 79 5.42 -7.74 4.49
CA ARG A 79 6.40 -8.84 4.51
C ARG A 79 6.87 -9.18 3.10
N LEU A 80 6.00 -9.17 2.09
CA LEU A 80 6.39 -9.27 0.69
C LEU A 80 7.45 -8.22 0.34
N CYS A 81 7.18 -6.94 0.59
CA CYS A 81 8.17 -5.89 0.33
C CYS A 81 9.51 -6.13 1.03
N ALA A 82 9.48 -6.64 2.25
CA ALA A 82 10.67 -6.90 3.05
C ALA A 82 11.45 -8.15 2.61
N PHE A 83 10.79 -9.21 2.15
CA PHE A 83 11.42 -10.44 1.68
C PHE A 83 12.00 -10.28 0.28
N PHE A 84 11.15 -9.84 -0.65
CA PHE A 84 11.50 -9.81 -2.07
C PHE A 84 12.47 -8.68 -2.36
N GLY A 85 12.50 -7.64 -1.52
CA GLY A 85 13.30 -6.46 -1.74
C GLY A 85 13.10 -5.85 -3.13
N THR A 86 12.07 -6.28 -3.87
CA THR A 86 11.78 -6.04 -5.28
C THR A 86 10.33 -6.40 -5.52
N LEU A 87 9.43 -5.42 -5.51
CA LEU A 87 8.13 -5.53 -6.17
C LEU A 87 8.28 -5.00 -7.61
N LEU A 88 9.34 -5.45 -8.28
CA LEU A 88 9.63 -5.08 -9.66
C LEU A 88 8.49 -5.65 -10.51
N ASN A 89 7.83 -4.80 -11.29
CA ASN A 89 6.67 -5.09 -12.16
C ASN A 89 5.27 -4.80 -11.61
N ILE A 90 5.11 -4.23 -10.42
CA ILE A 90 3.79 -3.71 -10.05
C ILE A 90 3.48 -2.47 -10.90
N GLU A 91 2.38 -2.53 -11.64
CA GLU A 91 1.77 -1.42 -12.41
C GLU A 91 0.52 -0.89 -11.72
N SER A 92 -0.06 -1.65 -10.79
CA SER A 92 -1.26 -1.24 -10.09
C SER A 92 -1.29 -1.73 -8.64
N LEU A 93 -1.71 -0.86 -7.75
CA LEU A 93 -1.91 -1.14 -6.34
C LEU A 93 -3.34 -0.77 -5.94
N SER A 94 -4.11 -1.75 -5.49
CA SER A 94 -5.43 -1.51 -4.90
C SER A 94 -5.37 -1.76 -3.39
N CYS A 95 -5.87 -0.83 -2.59
CA CYS A 95 -5.90 -0.92 -1.15
C CYS A 95 -7.30 -0.62 -0.63
N THR A 96 -7.90 -1.55 0.10
CA THR A 96 -9.18 -1.38 0.79
C THR A 96 -8.94 -1.23 2.30
N PHE A 97 -9.52 -0.19 2.88
CA PHE A 97 -9.43 0.14 4.29
C PHE A 97 -10.81 0.07 4.95
N PRO A 98 -10.98 -0.73 6.01
CA PRO A 98 -12.19 -0.72 6.80
C PRO A 98 -12.25 0.54 7.67
N LEU A 99 -13.37 1.26 7.64
CA LEU A 99 -13.66 2.39 8.53
C LEU A 99 -14.18 1.96 9.91
N SER A 100 -14.37 0.66 10.15
CA SER A 100 -14.85 0.11 11.42
C SER A 100 -13.95 0.46 12.61
N SER A 101 -12.68 0.80 12.38
CA SER A 101 -11.75 1.29 13.41
C SER A 101 -10.76 2.30 12.87
N SER A 102 -10.92 3.57 13.24
CA SER A 102 -10.03 4.67 12.81
C SER A 102 -8.54 4.38 13.11
N LEU A 103 -8.23 3.67 14.20
CA LEU A 103 -6.86 3.30 14.56
C LEU A 103 -6.29 2.21 13.65
N ALA A 104 -7.11 1.25 13.22
CA ALA A 104 -6.69 0.21 12.29
C ALA A 104 -6.36 0.83 10.92
N THR A 105 -7.24 1.70 10.42
CA THR A 105 -7.03 2.47 9.17
C THR A 105 -5.72 3.26 9.22
N ILE A 106 -5.47 4.01 10.31
CA ILE A 106 -4.23 4.80 10.46
C ILE A 106 -3.00 3.89 10.40
N ARG A 107 -3.02 2.73 11.08
CA ARG A 107 -1.90 1.77 11.06
C ARG A 107 -1.70 1.16 9.67
N GLN A 108 -2.77 0.79 8.99
CA GLN A 108 -2.72 0.21 7.64
C GLN A 108 -2.18 1.21 6.62
N MET A 109 -2.62 2.47 6.66
CA MET A 109 -2.06 3.53 5.82
C MET A 109 -0.57 3.75 6.12
N ALA A 110 -0.15 3.68 7.38
CA ALA A 110 1.27 3.78 7.72
C ALA A 110 2.08 2.60 7.16
N TYR A 111 1.51 1.39 7.10
CA TYR A 111 2.13 0.26 6.40
C TYR A 111 2.17 0.47 4.89
N LEU A 112 1.12 1.01 4.30
CA LEU A 112 1.10 1.37 2.88
C LEU A 112 2.20 2.37 2.54
N VAL A 113 2.39 3.42 3.34
CA VAL A 113 3.51 4.37 3.18
C VAL A 113 4.87 3.65 3.14
N GLN A 114 5.08 2.66 4.00
CA GLN A 114 6.32 1.86 4.00
C GLN A 114 6.47 1.04 2.71
N ILE A 115 5.37 0.41 2.25
CA ILE A 115 5.32 -0.35 0.99
C ILE A 115 5.69 0.56 -0.19
N LEU A 116 5.04 1.72 -0.30
CA LEU A 116 5.28 2.69 -1.36
C LEU A 116 6.73 3.20 -1.39
N ARG A 117 7.33 3.45 -0.21
CA ARG A 117 8.75 3.82 -0.11
C ARG A 117 9.68 2.76 -0.66
N THR A 118 9.40 1.49 -0.36
CA THR A 118 10.19 0.37 -0.88
C THR A 118 10.07 0.29 -2.40
N ILE A 119 8.86 0.46 -2.95
CA ILE A 119 8.64 0.48 -4.40
C ILE A 119 9.37 1.68 -5.05
N SER A 120 9.25 2.88 -4.48
CA SER A 120 9.84 4.12 -5.01
C SER A 120 11.37 4.08 -5.05
N ALA A 121 12.00 3.57 -3.98
CA ALA A 121 13.45 3.39 -3.92
C ALA A 121 14.00 2.47 -5.03
N GLN A 122 13.13 1.68 -5.67
CA GLN A 122 13.48 0.66 -6.66
C GLN A 122 13.06 1.04 -8.08
N GLN A 123 12.06 1.91 -8.22
CA GLN A 123 11.59 2.41 -9.51
C GLN A 123 12.50 3.46 -10.15
N GLY A 124 13.53 3.97 -9.44
CA GLY A 124 14.48 4.97 -9.95
C GLY A 124 15.25 4.58 -11.23
N THR A 125 15.07 3.36 -11.74
CA THR A 125 15.68 2.82 -12.96
C THR A 125 14.69 2.47 -14.08
N ARG A 126 13.39 2.73 -13.90
CA ARG A 126 12.36 2.38 -14.90
C ARG A 126 11.96 3.55 -15.77
N ASP A 127 12.20 3.39 -17.06
CA ASP A 127 11.50 4.15 -18.09
C ASP A 127 10.04 3.64 -18.19
N SER A 128 9.10 4.57 -17.96
CA SER A 128 7.77 4.63 -18.60
C SER A 128 6.87 3.39 -18.53
N CYS A 129 6.52 2.89 -17.35
CA CYS A 129 5.31 2.06 -17.20
C CYS A 129 4.30 2.82 -16.32
N PRO A 130 3.04 2.99 -16.76
CA PRO A 130 2.07 3.73 -15.99
C PRO A 130 1.76 3.00 -14.68
N PHE A 131 1.86 3.70 -13.56
CA PHE A 131 1.57 3.19 -12.22
C PHE A 131 0.24 3.75 -11.72
N SER A 132 -0.68 2.86 -11.37
CA SER A 132 -2.02 3.22 -10.88
C SER A 132 -2.21 2.83 -9.42
N ILE A 133 -2.86 3.70 -8.65
CA ILE A 133 -3.18 3.44 -7.25
C ILE A 133 -4.67 3.65 -7.02
N VAL A 134 -5.32 2.65 -6.45
CA VAL A 134 -6.73 2.70 -6.03
C VAL A 134 -6.77 2.58 -4.51
N LEU A 135 -7.30 3.60 -3.83
CA LEU A 135 -7.52 3.61 -2.39
C LEU A 135 -9.02 3.63 -2.12
N GLU A 136 -9.53 2.59 -1.49
CA GLU A 136 -10.93 2.44 -1.13
C GLU A 136 -11.09 2.50 0.38
N PHE A 137 -11.88 3.46 0.85
CA PHE A 137 -12.23 3.63 2.26
C PHE A 137 -13.64 3.09 2.46
N ASP A 138 -13.74 1.78 2.67
CA ASP A 138 -15.01 1.07 2.81
C ASP A 138 -15.49 1.09 4.28
N GLY A 139 -16.75 1.48 4.47
CA GLY A 139 -17.40 1.45 5.76
C GLY A 139 -18.21 2.71 6.11
N ASP A 140 -19.17 2.49 6.99
CA ASP A 140 -20.04 3.52 7.54
C ASP A 140 -19.19 4.50 8.37
N PRO A 141 -19.32 5.83 8.22
CA PRO A 141 -18.77 6.79 9.16
C PRO A 141 -19.40 6.56 10.54
N GLY A 142 -18.84 5.61 11.29
CA GLY A 142 -19.18 5.37 12.68
C GLY A 142 -19.02 6.65 13.52
N PRO A 143 -19.38 6.62 14.80
CA PRO A 143 -19.34 7.79 15.66
C PRO A 143 -17.98 8.47 15.56
N SER A 144 -18.04 9.79 15.32
CA SER A 144 -16.94 10.70 15.02
C SER A 144 -15.59 10.22 15.56
N VAL A 145 -14.63 10.10 14.63
CA VAL A 145 -13.22 9.85 14.95
C VAL A 145 -12.81 10.84 16.04
N LYS A 146 -12.36 10.34 17.20
CA LYS A 146 -11.89 11.22 18.29
C LYS A 146 -10.89 12.23 17.72
N ALA A 147 -10.97 13.50 18.11
CA ALA A 147 -10.12 14.57 17.55
C ALA A 147 -8.61 14.24 17.50
N GLN A 148 -8.10 13.47 18.47
CA GLN A 148 -6.71 12.99 18.48
C GLN A 148 -6.37 12.02 17.31
N HIS A 149 -7.34 11.22 16.88
CA HIS A 149 -7.21 10.32 15.73
C HIS A 149 -7.36 11.07 14.41
N GLU A 150 -8.13 12.16 14.35
CA GLU A 150 -8.26 13.00 13.15
C GLU A 150 -6.91 13.61 12.75
N SER A 151 -6.17 14.18 13.71
CA SER A 151 -4.86 14.78 13.42
C SER A 151 -3.85 13.73 12.93
N ARG A 152 -3.80 12.56 13.57
CA ARG A 152 -2.92 11.44 13.16
C ARG A 152 -3.31 10.88 11.80
N PHE A 153 -4.60 10.74 11.53
CA PHE A 153 -5.10 10.35 10.23
C PHE A 153 -4.61 11.30 9.14
N GLY A 154 -4.81 12.61 9.34
CA GLY A 154 -4.35 13.62 8.40
C GLY A 154 -2.84 13.55 8.15
N GLN A 155 -2.02 13.39 9.19
CA GLN A 155 -0.55 13.28 9.04
C GLN A 155 -0.14 12.06 8.20
N VAL A 156 -0.74 10.89 8.47
CA VAL A 156 -0.41 9.66 7.75
C VAL A 156 -0.94 9.72 6.31
N PHE A 157 -2.14 10.25 6.10
CA PHE A 157 -2.73 10.43 4.78
C PHE A 157 -1.89 11.37 3.90
N LEU A 158 -1.36 12.45 4.47
CA LEU A 158 -0.45 13.34 3.74
C LEU A 158 0.89 12.68 3.42
N SER A 159 1.42 11.91 4.37
CA SER A 159 2.62 11.10 4.11
C SER A 159 2.38 10.13 2.95
N LEU A 160 1.19 9.54 2.87
CA LEU A 160 0.78 8.68 1.76
C LEU A 160 0.77 9.43 0.44
N LEU A 161 0.12 10.60 0.36
CA LEU A 161 0.11 11.42 -0.86
C LEU A 161 1.52 11.82 -1.30
N CYS A 162 2.42 12.16 -0.37
CA CYS A 162 3.81 12.47 -0.69
C CYS A 162 4.56 11.28 -1.30
N GLU A 163 4.35 10.05 -0.80
CA GLU A 163 4.99 8.87 -1.41
C GLU A 163 4.36 8.52 -2.76
N ILE A 164 3.06 8.73 -2.95
CA ILE A 164 2.39 8.57 -4.26
C ILE A 164 3.03 9.49 -5.31
N ARG A 165 3.32 10.75 -4.93
CA ARG A 165 4.04 11.69 -5.81
C ARG A 165 5.45 11.23 -6.13
N ARG A 166 6.19 10.75 -5.13
CA ARG A 166 7.56 10.21 -5.33
C ARG A 166 7.60 8.97 -6.22
N LEU A 167 6.51 8.20 -6.25
CA LEU A 167 6.33 7.07 -7.14
C LEU A 167 6.05 7.47 -8.59
N ARG A 168 5.76 8.76 -8.86
CA ARG A 168 5.35 9.25 -10.19
C ARG A 168 4.11 8.50 -10.70
N CYS A 169 3.11 8.38 -9.84
CA CYS A 169 1.86 7.70 -10.15
C CYS A 169 1.05 8.45 -11.21
N ASP A 170 0.69 7.78 -12.31
CA ASP A 170 -0.07 8.37 -13.42
C ASP A 170 -1.57 8.48 -13.11
N PHE A 171 -2.11 7.51 -12.38
CA PHE A 171 -3.55 7.46 -12.06
C PHE A 171 -3.82 7.17 -10.58
N LEU A 172 -4.49 8.10 -9.91
CA LEU A 172 -4.94 7.95 -8.53
C LEU A 172 -6.46 7.90 -8.46
N GLU A 173 -7.00 6.83 -7.88
CA GLU A 173 -8.42 6.71 -7.59
C GLU A 173 -8.67 6.61 -6.08
N LEU A 174 -9.51 7.51 -5.56
CA LEU A 174 -9.98 7.53 -4.18
C LEU A 174 -11.47 7.18 -4.18
N ARG A 175 -11.85 6.09 -3.50
CA ARG A 175 -13.24 5.62 -3.37
C ARG A 175 -13.67 5.60 -1.90
N GLY A 176 -14.97 5.67 -1.67
CA GLY A 176 -15.57 5.47 -0.34
C GLY A 176 -15.67 6.75 0.48
N THR A 177 -15.53 6.64 1.81
CA THR A 177 -15.73 7.77 2.74
C THR A 177 -14.44 8.09 3.50
N LEU A 178 -13.77 9.20 3.17
CA LEU A 178 -12.57 9.63 3.90
C LEU A 178 -12.96 10.21 5.28
N PRO A 179 -12.31 9.76 6.37
CA PRO A 179 -12.41 10.42 7.67
C PRO A 179 -12.18 11.93 7.57
N ALA A 180 -12.92 12.71 8.36
CA ALA A 180 -12.65 14.12 8.52
C ALA A 180 -11.31 14.34 9.25
N PHE A 181 -10.52 15.32 8.80
CA PHE A 181 -9.33 15.75 9.53
C PHE A 181 -9.07 17.25 9.30
N ARG A 182 -8.66 17.93 10.37
CA ARG A 182 -8.31 19.36 10.38
C ARG A 182 -6.81 19.55 10.46
N ASN A 183 -6.07 19.17 9.43
CA ASN A 183 -4.68 19.58 9.33
C ASN A 183 -4.59 20.67 8.27
N ALA A 184 -4.05 21.83 8.63
CA ALA A 184 -3.52 22.79 7.65
C ALA A 184 -2.31 22.11 7.02
N VAL A 185 -2.35 21.98 5.70
CA VAL A 185 -1.36 21.22 4.95
C VAL A 185 -0.53 22.22 4.17
N SER A 186 0.78 22.03 4.21
CA SER A 186 1.66 22.51 3.16
C SER A 186 2.25 21.26 2.53
N LEU A 187 1.75 20.88 1.34
CA LEU A 187 2.41 19.89 0.51
C LEU A 187 3.65 20.55 -0.12
N GLU A 188 4.71 20.80 0.66
CA GLU A 188 5.96 21.33 0.09
C GLU A 188 6.45 20.39 -1.03
N PRO A 189 6.65 20.89 -2.27
CA PRO A 189 6.87 20.05 -3.43
C PRO A 189 8.30 19.51 -3.52
N PRO A 190 8.47 18.36 -4.21
CA PRO A 190 8.85 18.41 -5.62
C PRO A 190 7.62 18.31 -6.53
N ILE A 191 7.59 19.10 -7.60
CA ILE A 191 6.49 19.14 -8.59
C ILE A 191 6.26 17.70 -9.12
N ASP A 192 5.01 17.25 -9.12
CA ASP A 192 4.65 15.91 -9.60
C ASP A 192 4.19 15.99 -11.05
N ASP A 193 5.13 15.92 -12.00
CA ASP A 193 4.81 15.93 -13.44
C ASP A 193 4.40 14.55 -13.99
N ALA A 194 3.85 13.66 -13.16
CA ALA A 194 3.44 12.32 -13.61
C ALA A 194 1.93 12.07 -13.52
N LEU A 195 1.21 12.68 -12.57
CA LEU A 195 -0.22 12.44 -12.42
C LEU A 195 -1.03 12.95 -13.62
N GLU A 196 -1.59 12.03 -14.41
CA GLU A 196 -2.41 12.34 -15.59
C GLU A 196 -3.91 12.35 -15.28
N GLY A 197 -4.36 11.56 -14.29
CA GLY A 197 -5.76 11.43 -13.94
C GLY A 197 -6.04 11.17 -12.47
N ILE A 198 -7.11 11.78 -11.96
CA ILE A 198 -7.64 11.52 -10.63
C ILE A 198 -9.14 11.17 -10.69
N SER A 199 -9.55 10.16 -9.94
CA SER A 199 -10.95 9.78 -9.76
C SER A 199 -11.32 9.84 -8.28
N ILE A 200 -12.38 10.56 -7.95
CA ILE A 200 -12.90 10.73 -6.58
C ILE A 200 -14.34 10.21 -6.57
N GLY A 201 -14.55 9.04 -5.96
CA GLY A 201 -15.87 8.40 -5.84
C GLY A 201 -16.43 8.47 -4.42
N GLY A 202 -17.74 8.72 -4.27
CA GLY A 202 -18.47 8.63 -3.01
C GLY A 202 -18.83 9.98 -2.37
N SER A 203 -19.09 9.99 -1.07
CA SER A 203 -19.45 11.18 -0.26
C SER A 203 -18.28 12.14 -0.01
N LEU A 204 -17.11 11.86 -0.60
CA LEU A 204 -15.86 12.62 -0.52
C LEU A 204 -16.02 14.11 -0.86
N LEU A 205 -17.05 14.47 -1.62
CA LEU A 205 -17.28 15.80 -2.16
C LEU A 205 -17.79 16.83 -1.14
N PHE A 206 -18.32 16.43 0.02
CA PHE A 206 -19.19 17.31 0.81
C PHE A 206 -18.71 17.71 2.22
N SER A 207 -17.48 17.41 2.64
CA SER A 207 -16.92 17.93 3.90
C SER A 207 -15.89 19.06 3.65
N TRP A 208 -16.43 20.26 3.43
CA TRP A 208 -15.88 21.63 3.56
C TRP A 208 -14.36 21.80 3.39
N SER A 209 -13.98 22.43 2.27
CA SER A 209 -12.66 22.97 1.91
C SER A 209 -11.47 22.13 2.38
N ARG A 210 -10.94 21.30 1.48
CA ARG A 210 -9.69 20.56 1.68
C ARG A 210 -8.57 21.27 0.92
N PRO A 211 -7.86 22.27 1.52
CA PRO A 211 -6.70 22.93 0.90
C PRO A 211 -5.69 21.95 0.33
N TRP A 212 -5.49 20.83 1.02
CA TRP A 212 -4.60 19.76 0.56
C TRP A 212 -4.99 19.21 -0.81
N LEU A 213 -6.28 19.12 -1.14
CA LEU A 213 -6.74 18.58 -2.43
C LEU A 213 -6.41 19.57 -3.53
N ILE A 214 -6.66 20.86 -3.30
CA ILE A 214 -6.32 21.92 -4.25
C ILE A 214 -4.80 21.97 -4.45
N GLU A 215 -4.01 21.93 -3.38
CA GLU A 215 -2.55 21.87 -3.45
C GLU A 215 -2.05 20.63 -4.20
N PHE A 216 -2.66 19.46 -3.93
CA PHE A 216 -2.31 18.21 -4.60
C PHE A 216 -2.61 18.27 -6.10
N LEU A 217 -3.80 18.74 -6.49
CA LEU A 217 -4.18 18.89 -7.90
C LEU A 217 -3.28 19.90 -8.62
N ASN A 218 -3.00 21.05 -7.98
CA ASN A 218 -2.12 22.07 -8.54
C ASN A 218 -0.64 21.66 -8.56
N SER A 219 -0.28 20.55 -7.91
CA SER A 219 1.09 20.07 -7.89
C SER A 219 1.51 19.32 -9.15
N SER A 220 0.57 19.02 -10.05
CA SER A 220 0.84 18.32 -11.30
C SER A 220 0.44 19.13 -12.54
N SER A 221 1.43 19.39 -13.40
CA SER A 221 1.22 20.10 -14.67
C SER A 221 0.57 19.22 -15.76
N LYS A 222 0.63 17.89 -15.60
CA LYS A 222 0.13 16.91 -16.59
C LYS A 222 -1.30 16.44 -16.34
N LEU A 223 -1.93 16.90 -15.26
CA LEU A 223 -3.27 16.50 -14.91
C LEU A 223 -4.24 16.86 -16.05
N SER A 224 -4.73 15.85 -16.75
CA SER A 224 -5.59 16.00 -17.92
C SER A 224 -7.05 15.64 -17.63
N SER A 225 -7.28 14.87 -16.55
CA SER A 225 -8.63 14.41 -16.18
C SER A 225 -8.89 14.42 -14.68
N ILE A 226 -10.06 14.92 -14.29
CA ILE A 226 -10.60 14.85 -12.93
C ILE A 226 -12.01 14.28 -13.03
N ASN A 227 -12.21 13.07 -12.50
CA ASN A 227 -13.52 12.43 -12.46
C ASN A 227 -14.06 12.45 -11.03
N ALA A 228 -15.27 12.98 -10.85
CA ALA A 228 -15.97 12.94 -9.58
C ALA A 228 -17.26 12.13 -9.75
N LYS A 229 -17.38 11.01 -9.03
CA LYS A 229 -18.58 10.16 -9.04
C LYS A 229 -19.30 10.32 -7.71
N CYS A 230 -20.44 11.01 -7.73
CA CYS A 230 -21.35 11.02 -6.58
C CYS A 230 -22.25 9.78 -6.69
N SER A 231 -22.18 8.86 -5.73
CA SER A 231 -23.23 7.84 -5.60
C SER A 231 -24.51 8.56 -5.17
N LYS A 232 -25.63 8.27 -5.83
CA LYS A 232 -26.95 8.78 -5.42
C LYS A 232 -27.19 8.35 -3.97
N ILE A 233 -27.46 9.33 -3.11
CA ILE A 233 -27.93 9.15 -1.72
C ILE A 233 -29.32 8.50 -1.77
#